data_AF-A0A7V4LDM1-F1
#
_entry.id   AF-A0A7V4LDM1-F1
#
_cell.length_a   1.000
_cell.length_b   1.000
_cell.length_c   1.000
_cell.angle_alpha   90.00
_cell.angle_beta   90.00
_cell.angle_gamma   90.00
#
_symmetry.space_group_name_H-M   'P 1'
#
loop_
_entity.id
_entity.type
_entity.pdbx_description
1 polymer ?
#
loop_
_entity_poly.entity_id
_entity_poly.type
_entity_poly.pdbx_seq_one_letter_code
_entity_poly.pdbx_strand_id
1 'polypeptide(L)'
;MTLSKPNRSAATITANRVDPAPISGICVTCLDGCEGPCEVGRSALKGREIIYPQPFGKVTAGAEKDYPVDFSHFNIQGTCVGAVGIEPDPDKATFPAVDCSTAVGADGSIKLAFPVFTGAVGSTEIARVNWEEMAVGAAISGVIVIVGENVCGMDPQLEMRNGRVVKSPEMDRRINTFKQWYDGTGGIIVQANVEDTRLGAIEYVIDKHGVEILELKWGQGAKDIGGEVKLPSLERALQL
;
A
#
# COMPACT_ATOMS: atom_id res chain seq x y z
N MET A 1 15.82 14.98 2.23
CA MET A 1 15.68 13.51 2.30
C MET A 1 17.07 12.90 2.19
N THR A 2 17.62 12.35 3.28
CA THR A 2 19.03 11.95 3.37
C THR A 2 19.43 10.75 2.50
N LEU A 3 18.47 9.87 2.18
CA LEU A 3 18.72 8.61 1.46
C LEU A 3 18.12 8.58 0.05
N SER A 4 17.44 9.64 -0.37
CA SER A 4 16.82 9.65 -1.71
C SER A 4 17.88 9.82 -2.78
N LYS A 5 17.60 9.30 -3.99
CA LYS A 5 18.38 9.60 -5.19
C LYS A 5 17.70 10.77 -5.92
N PRO A 6 18.06 12.04 -5.63
CA PRO A 6 17.35 13.19 -6.19
C PRO A 6 17.47 13.27 -7.71
N ASN A 7 16.45 13.84 -8.37
CA ASN A 7 16.38 14.16 -9.79
C ASN A 7 16.44 12.97 -10.77
N ARG A 8 16.25 11.75 -10.27
CA ARG A 8 16.03 10.57 -11.10
C ARG A 8 15.12 9.59 -10.38
N SER A 9 14.18 9.03 -11.10
CA SER A 9 13.48 7.83 -10.65
C SER A 9 12.91 7.02 -11.80
N ALA A 10 12.99 5.70 -11.67
CA ALA A 10 12.26 4.79 -12.54
C ALA A 10 10.74 5.04 -12.46
N ALA A 11 10.22 5.42 -11.29
CA ALA A 11 8.80 5.71 -11.11
C ALA A 11 8.32 6.87 -11.99
N THR A 12 9.14 7.90 -12.20
CA THR A 12 8.81 9.06 -13.05
C THR A 12 9.40 8.94 -14.46
N ILE A 13 10.04 7.81 -14.78
CA ILE A 13 10.77 7.52 -16.02
C ILE A 13 11.82 8.61 -16.28
N THR A 14 12.52 9.03 -15.23
CA THR A 14 13.54 10.08 -15.30
C THR A 14 14.92 9.53 -15.00
N ALA A 15 15.94 10.11 -15.64
CA ALA A 15 17.32 9.69 -15.48
C ALA A 15 18.27 10.89 -15.59
N ASN A 16 19.38 10.84 -14.86
CA ASN A 16 20.47 11.78 -15.07
C ASN A 16 21.26 11.40 -16.33
N ARG A 17 21.71 12.41 -17.10
CA ARG A 17 22.54 12.20 -18.30
C ARG A 17 23.94 11.70 -17.97
N VAL A 18 24.50 12.21 -16.87
CA VAL A 18 25.84 11.90 -16.34
C VAL A 18 25.77 11.90 -14.82
N ASP A 19 26.91 11.65 -14.17
CA ASP A 19 27.00 11.62 -12.71
C ASP A 19 26.46 12.91 -12.07
N PRO A 20 25.49 12.79 -11.16
CA PRO A 20 24.93 13.95 -10.46
C PRO A 20 25.67 14.26 -9.16
N ALA A 21 25.60 15.54 -8.76
CA ALA A 21 25.94 15.94 -7.41
C ALA A 21 24.99 15.23 -6.42
N PRO A 22 25.51 14.53 -5.39
CA PRO A 22 24.68 13.66 -4.53
C PRO A 22 23.53 14.38 -3.81
N ILE A 23 23.72 15.63 -3.42
CA ILE A 23 22.74 16.38 -2.62
C ILE A 23 21.63 16.97 -3.47
N SER A 24 21.97 17.55 -4.63
CA SER A 24 20.99 18.21 -5.49
C SER A 24 20.38 17.28 -6.54
N GLY A 25 21.09 16.21 -6.94
CA GLY A 25 20.71 15.33 -8.04
C GLY A 25 20.97 15.93 -9.43
N ILE A 26 21.51 17.14 -9.52
CA ILE A 26 21.83 17.78 -10.79
C ILE A 26 23.15 17.22 -11.31
N CYS A 27 23.23 16.89 -12.60
CA CYS A 27 24.46 16.49 -13.28
C CYS A 27 25.59 17.49 -12.97
N VAL A 28 26.80 17.01 -12.63
CA VAL A 28 27.96 17.89 -12.36
C VAL A 28 28.31 18.80 -13.54
N THR A 29 27.90 18.40 -14.75
CA THR A 29 27.91 19.24 -15.96
C THR A 29 26.49 19.34 -16.51
N CYS A 30 25.84 20.50 -16.31
CA CYS A 30 24.60 20.80 -17.02
C CYS A 30 24.94 21.35 -18.41
N LEU A 31 24.35 20.80 -19.46
CA LEU A 31 24.64 21.17 -20.84
C LEU A 31 23.48 22.01 -21.39
N ASP A 32 23.80 23.13 -22.03
CA ASP A 32 22.83 23.86 -22.84
C ASP A 32 22.36 22.98 -24.02
N GLY A 33 21.06 22.90 -24.23
CA GLY A 33 20.45 21.97 -25.20
C GLY A 33 20.32 20.52 -24.70
N CYS A 34 20.54 20.24 -23.41
CA CYS A 34 20.21 18.92 -22.86
C CYS A 34 18.70 18.64 -22.96
N GLU A 35 18.32 17.46 -23.45
CA GLU A 35 16.92 17.02 -23.59
C GLU A 35 16.18 16.83 -22.25
N GLY A 36 16.86 17.08 -21.13
CA GLY A 36 16.25 17.09 -19.80
C GLY A 36 15.60 15.78 -19.37
N PRO A 37 16.23 14.60 -19.54
CA PRO A 37 15.65 13.34 -19.06
C PRO A 37 15.53 13.26 -17.52
N CYS A 38 16.22 14.14 -16.78
CA CYS A 38 16.13 14.22 -15.33
C CYS A 38 14.82 14.88 -14.88
N GLU A 39 14.49 14.77 -13.59
CA GLU A 39 13.24 15.34 -13.07
C GLU A 39 13.15 16.85 -13.27
N VAL A 40 14.26 17.60 -13.14
CA VAL A 40 14.28 19.06 -13.39
C VAL A 40 13.90 19.38 -14.84
N GLY A 41 14.55 18.73 -15.81
CA GLY A 41 14.32 18.98 -17.23
C GLY A 41 12.91 18.58 -17.66
N ARG A 42 12.45 17.40 -17.23
CA ARG A 42 11.08 16.96 -17.50
C ARG A 42 10.03 17.83 -16.82
N SER A 43 10.29 18.29 -15.60
CA SER A 43 9.37 19.19 -14.88
C SER A 43 9.28 20.56 -15.55
N ALA A 44 10.35 21.05 -16.18
CA ALA A 44 10.28 22.29 -16.95
C ALA A 44 9.32 22.18 -18.16
N LEU A 45 9.20 20.99 -18.75
CA LEU A 45 8.33 20.74 -19.91
C LEU A 45 6.90 20.33 -19.52
N LYS A 46 6.78 19.46 -18.52
CA LYS A 46 5.50 18.80 -18.16
C LYS A 46 4.93 19.24 -16.81
N GLY A 47 5.67 20.05 -16.05
CA GLY A 47 5.26 20.57 -14.75
C GLY A 47 4.77 19.48 -13.82
N ARG A 48 3.53 19.67 -13.32
CA ARG A 48 2.87 18.79 -12.36
C ARG A 48 2.68 17.35 -12.82
N GLU A 49 2.79 17.02 -14.11
CA GLU A 49 2.65 15.63 -14.54
C GLU A 49 3.74 14.72 -13.99
N ILE A 50 4.93 15.27 -13.69
CA ILE A 50 6.10 14.54 -13.20
C ILE A 50 5.96 14.13 -11.74
N ILE A 51 4.99 14.66 -11.00
CA ILE A 51 4.78 14.28 -9.59
C ILE A 51 4.22 12.87 -9.41
N TYR A 52 3.62 12.29 -10.46
CA TYR A 52 3.00 10.97 -10.39
C TYR A 52 3.82 9.90 -11.09
N PRO A 53 3.86 8.67 -10.53
CA PRO A 53 4.43 7.52 -11.22
C PRO A 53 3.82 7.28 -12.61
N GLN A 54 4.67 6.83 -13.54
CA GLN A 54 4.33 6.55 -14.93
C GLN A 54 4.64 5.09 -15.29
N PRO A 55 3.78 4.42 -16.10
CA PRO A 55 2.51 4.91 -16.64
C PRO A 55 1.43 5.03 -15.56
N PHE A 56 0.79 6.20 -15.49
CA PHE A 56 -0.20 6.50 -14.46
C PHE A 56 -1.37 5.50 -14.46
N GLY A 57 -1.81 5.09 -13.27
CA GLY A 57 -2.95 4.16 -13.08
C GLY A 57 -2.66 2.69 -13.44
N LYS A 58 -1.48 2.39 -14.00
CA LYS A 58 -1.07 1.04 -14.40
C LYS A 58 0.16 0.52 -13.64
N VAL A 59 0.65 1.27 -12.67
CA VAL A 59 1.87 0.96 -11.92
C VAL A 59 1.68 1.21 -10.42
N THR A 60 2.34 0.40 -9.62
CA THR A 60 2.63 0.66 -8.20
C THR A 60 4.09 1.04 -8.08
N ALA A 61 4.40 2.15 -7.39
CA ALA A 61 5.78 2.60 -7.22
C ALA A 61 6.30 2.26 -5.83
N GLY A 62 7.52 1.72 -5.77
CA GLY A 62 8.27 1.50 -4.54
C GLY A 62 9.19 2.68 -4.23
N ALA A 63 9.85 2.63 -3.07
CA ALA A 63 10.84 3.62 -2.68
C ALA A 63 12.18 3.40 -3.44
N GLU A 64 12.68 4.44 -4.10
CA GLU A 64 13.99 4.43 -4.75
C GLU A 64 15.00 5.22 -3.90
N LYS A 65 15.53 4.56 -2.87
CA LYS A 65 16.47 5.15 -1.90
C LYS A 65 17.75 4.32 -1.84
N ASP A 66 18.84 4.97 -1.47
CA ASP A 66 20.12 4.33 -1.16
C ASP A 66 20.16 4.03 0.34
N TYR A 67 19.63 2.86 0.71
CA TYR A 67 19.58 2.45 2.12
C TYR A 67 20.97 1.99 2.58
N PRO A 68 21.52 2.55 3.68
CA PRO A 68 22.85 2.18 4.15
C PRO A 68 22.91 0.78 4.78
N VAL A 69 21.74 0.21 5.09
CA VAL A 69 21.56 -1.13 5.63
C VAL A 69 20.35 -1.74 4.92
N ASP A 70 20.51 -2.97 4.45
CA ASP A 70 19.45 -3.77 3.82
C ASP A 70 19.52 -5.23 4.32
N PHE A 71 18.66 -6.10 3.80
CA PHE A 71 18.64 -7.50 4.21
C PHE A 71 19.92 -8.29 3.89
N SER A 72 20.79 -7.82 2.98
CA SER A 72 22.08 -8.47 2.72
C SER A 72 23.06 -8.33 3.88
N HIS A 73 22.84 -7.35 4.76
CA HIS A 73 23.63 -7.14 5.98
C HIS A 73 23.19 -8.06 7.13
N PHE A 74 22.05 -8.75 6.98
CA PHE A 74 21.52 -9.68 7.97
C PHE A 74 21.84 -11.14 7.57
N ASN A 75 22.38 -11.90 8.52
CA ASN A 75 22.53 -13.34 8.41
C ASN A 75 21.82 -14.02 9.58
N ILE A 76 20.89 -14.92 9.28
CA ILE A 76 20.25 -15.77 10.29
C ILE A 76 21.14 -17.00 10.49
N GLN A 77 21.83 -17.06 11.63
CA GLN A 77 22.64 -18.21 12.00
C GLN A 77 21.75 -19.26 12.65
N GLY A 78 21.58 -20.40 11.98
CA GLY A 78 20.90 -21.56 12.55
C GLY A 78 21.73 -22.25 13.62
N THR A 79 21.11 -23.18 14.36
CA THR A 79 21.83 -24.11 15.24
C THR A 79 22.19 -25.39 14.46
N CYS A 80 23.37 -25.95 14.71
CA CYS A 80 23.78 -27.24 14.13
C CYS A 80 23.15 -28.45 14.84
N VAL A 81 22.57 -28.25 16.03
CA VAL A 81 21.95 -29.30 16.85
C VAL A 81 20.67 -28.78 17.52
N GLY A 82 19.71 -29.68 17.72
CA GLY A 82 18.43 -29.33 18.34
C GLY A 82 17.42 -28.75 17.34
N ALA A 83 16.20 -28.55 17.82
CA ALA A 83 15.09 -27.94 17.11
C ALA A 83 14.22 -27.19 18.12
N VAL A 84 13.54 -26.14 17.67
CA VAL A 84 12.58 -25.37 18.47
C VAL A 84 11.21 -25.49 17.80
N GLY A 85 10.17 -25.76 18.58
CA GLY A 85 8.80 -25.95 18.08
C GLY A 85 8.46 -27.39 17.67
N ILE A 86 9.45 -28.27 17.51
CA ILE A 86 9.29 -29.69 17.21
C ILE A 86 10.43 -30.50 17.83
N GLU A 87 10.25 -31.83 17.93
CA GLU A 87 11.29 -32.74 18.39
C GLU A 87 12.55 -32.66 17.50
N PRO A 88 13.76 -32.62 18.10
CA PRO A 88 15.03 -32.50 17.38
C PRO A 88 15.45 -33.82 16.71
N ASP A 89 14.64 -34.30 15.79
CA ASP A 89 14.82 -35.55 15.04
C ASP A 89 14.79 -35.22 13.54
N PRO A 90 15.81 -35.60 12.74
CA PRO A 90 15.85 -35.33 11.30
C PRO A 90 14.65 -35.87 10.50
N ASP A 91 14.00 -36.94 10.96
CA ASP A 91 12.82 -37.52 10.33
C ASP A 91 11.52 -36.77 10.71
N LYS A 92 11.57 -35.90 11.74
CA LYS A 92 10.42 -35.09 12.21
C LYS A 92 10.59 -33.61 11.89
N ALA A 93 11.74 -33.03 12.21
CA ALA A 93 12.11 -31.62 12.02
C ALA A 93 12.43 -31.31 10.54
N THR A 94 11.44 -31.52 9.69
CA THR A 94 11.53 -31.33 8.24
C THR A 94 10.87 -30.02 7.80
N PHE A 95 11.23 -29.50 6.63
CA PHE A 95 10.65 -28.25 6.10
C PHE A 95 9.11 -28.24 6.05
N PRO A 96 8.42 -29.33 5.62
CA PRO A 96 6.95 -29.36 5.63
C PRO A 96 6.30 -29.30 7.01
N ALA A 97 7.06 -29.56 8.09
CA ALA A 97 6.55 -29.55 9.47
C ALA A 97 6.60 -28.15 10.12
N VAL A 98 7.12 -27.13 9.42
CA VAL A 98 7.20 -25.77 9.94
C VAL A 98 5.79 -25.18 10.09
N ASP A 99 5.46 -24.75 11.30
CA ASP A 99 4.26 -23.97 11.59
C ASP A 99 4.57 -22.47 11.38
N CYS A 100 3.92 -21.87 10.38
CA CYS A 100 4.02 -20.45 10.07
C CYS A 100 2.85 -19.64 10.67
N SER A 101 1.96 -20.27 11.45
CA SER A 101 0.85 -19.58 12.07
C SER A 101 1.37 -18.56 13.11
N THR A 102 0.62 -17.49 13.26
CA THR A 102 0.94 -16.44 14.23
C THR A 102 -0.34 -15.74 14.70
N ALA A 103 -0.19 -14.76 15.58
CA ALA A 103 -1.27 -13.90 15.98
C ALA A 103 -0.83 -12.44 16.12
N VAL A 104 -1.75 -11.52 15.87
CA VAL A 104 -1.57 -10.08 16.08
C VAL A 104 -2.67 -9.51 16.98
N GLY A 105 -2.47 -8.30 17.47
CA GLY A 105 -3.33 -7.66 18.48
C GLY A 105 -2.77 -7.80 19.89
N ALA A 106 -3.14 -6.88 20.78
CA ALA A 106 -2.62 -6.84 22.15
C ALA A 106 -2.93 -8.10 22.97
N ASP A 107 -4.05 -8.77 22.66
CA ASP A 107 -4.51 -10.02 23.24
C ASP A 107 -4.26 -11.24 22.34
N GLY A 108 -3.63 -11.05 21.17
CA GLY A 108 -3.40 -12.10 20.19
C GLY A 108 -4.68 -12.74 19.64
N SER A 109 -5.80 -12.01 19.63
CA SER A 109 -7.10 -12.49 19.15
C SER A 109 -7.13 -12.71 17.63
N ILE A 110 -6.33 -11.97 16.86
CA ILE A 110 -6.33 -12.05 15.40
C ILE A 110 -5.34 -13.14 14.97
N LYS A 111 -5.84 -14.32 14.65
CA LYS A 111 -5.03 -15.47 14.20
C LYS A 111 -4.72 -15.38 12.72
N LEU A 112 -3.49 -15.67 12.34
CA LEU A 112 -3.02 -15.72 10.96
C LEU A 112 -2.44 -17.10 10.66
N ALA A 113 -2.70 -17.63 9.47
CA ALA A 113 -2.07 -18.85 8.98
C ALA A 113 -0.64 -18.60 8.48
N PHE A 114 -0.32 -17.35 8.13
CA PHE A 114 0.99 -16.93 7.66
C PHE A 114 1.28 -15.48 8.12
N PRO A 115 2.52 -15.12 8.50
CA PRO A 115 2.82 -13.87 9.20
C PRO A 115 3.01 -12.70 8.21
N VAL A 116 2.03 -12.48 7.34
CA VAL A 116 2.03 -11.38 6.37
C VAL A 116 0.67 -10.71 6.30
N PHE A 117 0.66 -9.51 5.75
CA PHE A 117 -0.54 -8.78 5.40
C PHE A 117 -0.26 -7.88 4.21
N THR A 118 -1.30 -7.48 3.49
CA THR A 118 -1.14 -6.60 2.33
C THR A 118 -0.82 -5.17 2.79
N GLY A 119 -0.15 -4.38 1.95
CA GLY A 119 -0.20 -2.92 2.13
C GLY A 119 -1.65 -2.41 2.04
N ALA A 120 -1.90 -1.23 2.62
CA ALA A 120 -3.18 -0.54 2.47
C ALA A 120 -3.37 -0.08 1.02
N VAL A 121 -4.29 -0.72 0.29
CA VAL A 121 -4.60 -0.33 -1.08
C VAL A 121 -5.86 0.53 -1.10
N GLY A 122 -5.66 1.84 -1.22
CA GLY A 122 -6.73 2.83 -1.11
C GLY A 122 -7.55 3.01 -2.38
N SER A 123 -7.86 4.26 -2.67
CA SER A 123 -8.77 4.70 -3.73
C SER A 123 -8.13 4.86 -5.12
N THR A 124 -6.90 4.39 -5.32
CA THR A 124 -6.25 4.46 -6.63
C THR A 124 -6.86 3.44 -7.60
N GLU A 125 -6.79 3.74 -8.90
CA GLU A 125 -7.36 2.86 -9.93
C GLU A 125 -6.70 1.48 -9.94
N ILE A 126 -5.38 1.41 -9.80
CA ILE A 126 -4.64 0.14 -9.77
C ILE A 126 -5.06 -0.74 -8.58
N ALA A 127 -5.38 -0.13 -7.43
CA ALA A 127 -5.92 -0.82 -6.27
C ALA A 127 -7.33 -1.34 -6.53
N ARG A 128 -8.18 -0.53 -7.18
CA ARG A 128 -9.57 -0.86 -7.46
C ARG A 128 -9.72 -2.06 -8.41
N VAL A 129 -8.90 -2.10 -9.47
CA VAL A 129 -9.00 -3.12 -10.53
C VAL A 129 -8.35 -4.46 -10.16
N ASN A 130 -7.41 -4.49 -9.20
CA ASN A 130 -6.78 -5.73 -8.71
C ASN A 130 -7.29 -6.14 -7.31
N TRP A 131 -8.33 -5.48 -6.79
CA TRP A 131 -8.80 -5.72 -5.43
C TRP A 131 -9.31 -7.15 -5.25
N GLU A 132 -10.03 -7.69 -6.23
CA GLU A 132 -10.72 -8.96 -6.09
C GLU A 132 -9.72 -10.10 -5.89
N GLU A 133 -8.71 -10.18 -6.73
CA GLU A 133 -7.64 -11.18 -6.65
C GLU A 133 -6.88 -11.07 -5.33
N MET A 134 -6.60 -9.84 -4.88
CA MET A 134 -5.87 -9.61 -3.64
C MET A 134 -6.70 -9.98 -2.40
N ALA A 135 -7.99 -9.63 -2.37
CA ALA A 135 -8.89 -9.94 -1.26
C ALA A 135 -9.18 -11.43 -1.16
N VAL A 136 -9.43 -12.10 -2.30
CA VAL A 136 -9.62 -13.56 -2.35
C VAL A 136 -8.34 -14.27 -1.92
N GLY A 137 -7.20 -13.88 -2.50
CA GLY A 137 -5.90 -14.47 -2.16
C GLY A 137 -5.56 -14.32 -0.68
N ALA A 138 -5.86 -13.16 -0.08
CA ALA A 138 -5.65 -12.95 1.34
C ALA A 138 -6.56 -13.83 2.22
N ALA A 139 -7.85 -13.91 1.88
CA ALA A 139 -8.84 -14.70 2.62
C ALA A 139 -8.47 -16.19 2.65
N ILE A 140 -8.21 -16.79 1.47
CA ILE A 140 -7.88 -18.22 1.38
C ILE A 140 -6.50 -18.56 1.97
N SER A 141 -5.60 -17.58 2.08
CA SER A 141 -4.28 -17.77 2.68
C SER A 141 -4.29 -17.54 4.19
N GLY A 142 -5.42 -17.14 4.79
CA GLY A 142 -5.51 -16.85 6.21
C GLY A 142 -4.63 -15.68 6.65
N VAL A 143 -4.49 -14.66 5.80
CA VAL A 143 -3.69 -13.45 6.06
C VAL A 143 -4.56 -12.20 6.13
N ILE A 144 -4.00 -11.07 6.54
CA ILE A 144 -4.76 -9.82 6.58
C ILE A 144 -4.70 -9.08 5.23
N VAL A 145 -5.86 -8.58 4.79
CA VAL A 145 -5.96 -7.59 3.70
C VAL A 145 -6.41 -6.24 4.23
N ILE A 146 -5.89 -5.16 3.64
CA ILE A 146 -6.15 -3.80 4.11
C ILE A 146 -6.83 -2.98 3.00
N VAL A 147 -8.08 -2.59 3.24
CA VAL A 147 -8.77 -1.54 2.48
C VAL A 147 -8.15 -0.21 2.89
N GLY A 148 -7.49 0.48 1.97
CA GLY A 148 -6.89 1.79 2.25
C GLY A 148 -7.93 2.92 2.33
N GLU A 149 -7.43 4.12 2.65
CA GLU A 149 -8.25 5.33 2.83
C GLU A 149 -9.02 5.80 1.58
N ASN A 150 -9.99 6.70 1.81
CA ASN A 150 -10.75 7.46 0.81
C ASN A 150 -11.56 6.60 -0.17
N VAL A 151 -11.80 5.31 0.09
CA VAL A 151 -12.59 4.46 -0.81
C VAL A 151 -14.03 4.96 -0.93
N CYS A 152 -14.69 5.26 0.18
CA CYS A 152 -16.05 5.82 0.17
C CYS A 152 -16.08 7.20 -0.51
N GLY A 153 -15.15 8.09 -0.15
CA GLY A 153 -15.08 9.43 -0.73
C GLY A 153 -14.83 9.43 -2.24
N MET A 154 -14.23 8.37 -2.78
CA MET A 154 -13.95 8.20 -4.20
C MET A 154 -14.96 7.32 -4.93
N ASP A 155 -16.08 6.97 -4.30
CA ASP A 155 -17.13 6.16 -4.89
C ASP A 155 -18.10 7.03 -5.70
N PRO A 156 -18.23 6.88 -7.04
CA PRO A 156 -19.17 7.65 -7.84
C PRO A 156 -20.64 7.41 -7.47
N GLN A 157 -20.93 6.29 -6.81
CA GLN A 157 -22.27 5.87 -6.42
C GLN A 157 -22.48 6.04 -4.91
N LEU A 158 -21.66 6.87 -4.27
CA LEU A 158 -21.80 7.23 -2.86
C LEU A 158 -23.16 7.90 -2.62
N GLU A 159 -23.92 7.37 -1.66
CA GLU A 159 -25.10 8.05 -1.12
C GLU A 159 -24.79 8.51 0.30
N MET A 160 -25.07 9.79 0.58
CA MET A 160 -24.87 10.40 1.88
C MET A 160 -26.19 10.91 2.46
N ARG A 161 -26.32 10.84 3.79
CA ARG A 161 -27.40 11.47 4.54
C ARG A 161 -26.80 12.25 5.70
N ASN A 162 -27.12 13.54 5.81
CA ASN A 162 -26.60 14.43 6.85
C ASN A 162 -25.06 14.43 6.93
N GLY A 163 -24.39 14.37 5.77
CA GLY A 163 -22.93 14.35 5.68
C GLY A 163 -22.28 13.01 6.08
N ARG A 164 -23.06 11.95 6.32
CA ARG A 164 -22.56 10.61 6.66
C ARG A 164 -22.86 9.62 5.54
N VAL A 165 -21.96 8.66 5.32
CA VAL A 165 -22.15 7.57 4.34
C VAL A 165 -23.33 6.71 4.74
N VAL A 166 -24.27 6.49 3.81
CA VAL A 166 -25.35 5.50 3.96
C VAL A 166 -25.25 4.36 2.95
N LYS A 167 -24.49 4.54 1.87
CA LYS A 167 -24.19 3.51 0.88
C LYS A 167 -22.93 3.86 0.11
N SER A 168 -22.00 2.90 0.01
CA SER A 168 -20.84 2.95 -0.88
C SER A 168 -20.68 1.60 -1.56
N PRO A 169 -21.14 1.45 -2.82
CA PRO A 169 -20.98 0.21 -3.58
C PRO A 169 -19.54 -0.29 -3.69
N GLU A 170 -18.54 0.59 -3.79
CA GLU A 170 -17.14 0.13 -3.83
C GLU A 170 -16.66 -0.39 -2.48
N MET A 171 -16.97 0.28 -1.37
CA MET A 171 -16.65 -0.26 -0.03
C MET A 171 -17.36 -1.59 0.20
N ASP A 172 -18.65 -1.68 -0.18
CA ASP A 172 -19.45 -2.91 -0.08
C ASP A 172 -18.83 -4.04 -0.89
N ARG A 173 -18.47 -3.79 -2.15
CA ARG A 173 -17.79 -4.77 -3.01
C ARG A 173 -16.52 -5.25 -2.32
N ARG A 174 -15.68 -4.33 -1.86
CA ARG A 174 -14.37 -4.68 -1.31
C ARG A 174 -14.46 -5.61 -0.10
N ILE A 175 -15.34 -5.29 0.84
CA ILE A 175 -15.53 -6.08 2.06
C ILE A 175 -16.19 -7.42 1.74
N ASN A 176 -17.23 -7.43 0.90
CA ASN A 176 -17.96 -8.65 0.57
C ASN A 176 -17.09 -9.65 -0.22
N THR A 177 -16.21 -9.19 -1.10
CA THR A 177 -15.28 -10.06 -1.81
C THR A 177 -14.36 -10.83 -0.85
N PHE A 178 -13.82 -10.19 0.18
CA PHE A 178 -13.03 -10.88 1.20
C PHE A 178 -13.90 -11.86 2.00
N LYS A 179 -15.04 -11.39 2.52
CA LYS A 179 -15.94 -12.19 3.37
C LYS A 179 -16.46 -13.45 2.71
N GLN A 180 -16.67 -13.43 1.39
CA GLN A 180 -17.12 -14.59 0.64
C GLN A 180 -16.18 -15.80 0.81
N TRP A 181 -14.89 -15.55 1.01
CA TRP A 181 -13.84 -16.58 1.09
C TRP A 181 -13.22 -16.70 2.49
N TYR A 182 -13.66 -15.89 3.44
CA TYR A 182 -13.12 -15.86 4.79
C TYR A 182 -13.62 -17.06 5.61
N ASP A 183 -12.69 -17.81 6.19
CA ASP A 183 -12.97 -19.03 6.95
C ASP A 183 -12.78 -18.89 8.48
N GLY A 184 -12.43 -17.68 8.94
CA GLY A 184 -12.15 -17.38 10.34
C GLY A 184 -10.68 -17.10 10.65
N THR A 185 -9.76 -17.34 9.70
CA THR A 185 -8.32 -17.02 9.87
C THR A 185 -7.92 -15.83 9.00
N GLY A 186 -7.04 -14.96 9.49
CA GLY A 186 -6.72 -13.70 8.82
C GLY A 186 -7.67 -12.57 9.24
N GLY A 187 -7.85 -11.59 8.37
CA GLY A 187 -8.80 -10.51 8.62
C GLY A 187 -8.82 -9.45 7.54
N ILE A 188 -9.82 -8.57 7.61
CA ILE A 188 -9.92 -7.39 6.78
C ILE A 188 -9.81 -6.15 7.65
N ILE A 189 -8.83 -5.30 7.35
CA ILE A 189 -8.67 -3.98 7.97
C ILE A 189 -9.34 -2.94 7.07
N VAL A 190 -10.13 -2.06 7.66
CA VAL A 190 -10.55 -0.82 7.01
C VAL A 190 -9.73 0.33 7.59
N GLN A 191 -8.89 0.92 6.74
CA GLN A 191 -8.10 2.09 7.08
C GLN A 191 -8.93 3.37 6.88
N ALA A 192 -8.82 4.30 7.81
CA ALA A 192 -9.52 5.58 7.76
C ALA A 192 -8.59 6.73 8.14
N ASN A 193 -8.66 7.81 7.37
CA ASN A 193 -8.01 9.09 7.68
C ASN A 193 -9.03 10.11 8.23
N VAL A 194 -8.64 11.39 8.27
CA VAL A 194 -9.47 12.49 8.76
C VAL A 194 -10.71 12.69 7.87
N GLU A 195 -10.57 12.58 6.55
CA GLU A 195 -11.66 12.70 5.59
C GLU A 195 -12.67 11.55 5.75
N ASP A 196 -12.20 10.31 5.85
CA ASP A 196 -13.05 9.13 6.08
C ASP A 196 -13.81 9.24 7.41
N THR A 197 -13.17 9.79 8.44
CA THR A 197 -13.80 10.04 9.75
C THR A 197 -14.93 11.06 9.64
N ARG A 198 -14.74 12.16 8.88
CA ARG A 198 -15.79 13.17 8.65
C ARG A 198 -16.99 12.57 7.91
N LEU A 199 -16.74 11.66 6.97
CA LEU A 199 -17.78 10.94 6.22
C LEU A 199 -18.50 9.87 7.07
N GLY A 200 -17.95 9.50 8.24
CA GLY A 200 -18.46 8.37 9.03
C GLY A 200 -18.30 7.02 8.34
N ALA A 201 -17.21 6.85 7.59
CA ALA A 201 -16.93 5.61 6.88
C ALA A 201 -16.70 4.45 7.86
N ILE A 202 -16.09 4.71 9.02
CA ILE A 202 -15.87 3.70 10.07
C ILE A 202 -17.22 3.19 10.61
N GLU A 203 -18.09 4.10 11.04
CA GLU A 203 -19.42 3.75 11.56
C GLU A 203 -20.22 2.98 10.51
N TYR A 204 -20.14 3.39 9.25
CA TYR A 204 -20.77 2.69 8.13
C TYR A 204 -20.29 1.23 8.00
N VAL A 205 -18.97 0.97 8.03
CA VAL A 205 -18.45 -0.40 7.87
C VAL A 205 -18.65 -1.26 9.12
N ILE A 206 -18.67 -0.66 10.31
CA ILE A 206 -19.04 -1.38 11.54
C ILE A 206 -20.52 -1.78 11.48
N ASP A 207 -21.42 -0.83 11.27
CA ASP A 207 -22.87 -1.07 11.38
C ASP A 207 -23.39 -1.98 10.27
N LYS A 208 -22.92 -1.76 9.03
CA LYS A 208 -23.41 -2.51 7.86
C LYS A 208 -22.68 -3.83 7.67
N HIS A 209 -21.37 -3.83 7.90
CA HIS A 209 -20.51 -4.97 7.58
C HIS A 209 -19.91 -5.63 8.80
N GLY A 210 -20.11 -5.16 10.03
CA GLY A 210 -19.50 -5.79 11.22
C GLY A 210 -17.98 -5.91 11.09
N VAL A 211 -17.32 -4.92 10.49
CA VAL A 211 -15.85 -4.90 10.43
C VAL A 211 -15.29 -4.71 11.83
N GLU A 212 -14.40 -5.60 12.25
CA GLU A 212 -13.85 -5.63 13.61
C GLU A 212 -12.42 -5.07 13.71
N ILE A 213 -11.72 -4.96 12.58
CA ILE A 213 -10.33 -4.49 12.53
C ILE A 213 -10.26 -3.17 11.77
N LEU A 214 -9.79 -2.12 12.44
CA LEU A 214 -9.73 -0.76 11.92
C LEU A 214 -8.31 -0.22 12.05
N GLU A 215 -7.88 0.58 11.07
CA GLU A 215 -6.60 1.27 11.11
C GLU A 215 -6.80 2.78 10.99
N LEU A 216 -6.29 3.54 11.95
CA LEU A 216 -6.33 5.01 11.91
C LEU A 216 -5.04 5.53 11.27
N LYS A 217 -5.16 6.07 10.05
CA LYS A 217 -4.03 6.59 9.29
C LYS A 217 -3.74 8.04 9.64
N TRP A 218 -2.64 8.25 10.36
CA TRP A 218 -2.13 9.59 10.70
C TRP A 218 -1.21 10.18 9.63
N GLY A 219 -0.59 9.34 8.80
CA GLY A 219 0.34 9.75 7.75
C GLY A 219 0.80 8.56 6.92
N GLN A 220 1.61 8.82 5.89
CA GLN A 220 2.24 7.77 5.10
C GLN A 220 3.69 8.14 4.78
N GLY A 221 4.59 7.17 4.75
CA GLY A 221 6.01 7.44 4.51
C GLY A 221 6.35 8.02 3.12
N ALA A 222 5.39 8.05 2.20
CA ALA A 222 5.55 8.69 0.90
C ALA A 222 5.28 10.20 0.93
N LYS A 223 4.43 10.68 1.83
CA LYS A 223 4.00 12.08 1.91
C LYS A 223 3.32 12.40 3.25
N ASP A 224 3.56 13.62 3.73
CA ASP A 224 3.01 14.12 5.00
C ASP A 224 1.70 14.92 4.79
N ILE A 225 0.90 14.53 3.79
CA ILE A 225 -0.41 15.11 3.45
C ILE A 225 -1.47 14.01 3.33
N GLY A 226 -2.74 14.41 3.23
CA GLY A 226 -3.87 13.50 2.99
C GLY A 226 -3.75 12.69 1.69
N GLY A 227 -4.68 11.75 1.49
CA GLY A 227 -4.78 10.96 0.28
C GLY A 227 -4.86 11.86 -0.97
N GLU A 228 -4.16 11.48 -2.04
CA GLU A 228 -4.12 12.26 -3.29
C GLU A 228 -4.30 11.27 -4.43
N VAL A 229 -5.24 11.58 -5.31
CA VAL A 229 -5.55 10.76 -6.47
C VAL A 229 -5.66 11.67 -7.68
N LYS A 230 -4.94 11.32 -8.74
CA LYS A 230 -5.12 11.97 -10.04
C LYS A 230 -6.30 11.33 -10.77
N LEU A 231 -7.21 12.18 -11.24
CA LEU A 231 -8.42 11.77 -11.94
C LEU A 231 -8.20 11.83 -13.46
N PRO A 232 -8.87 10.96 -14.24
CA PRO A 232 -8.70 10.92 -15.68
C PRO A 232 -9.36 12.10 -16.40
N SER A 233 -10.33 12.77 -15.76
CA SER A 233 -11.10 13.85 -16.39
C SER A 233 -11.60 14.90 -15.40
N LEU A 234 -11.95 16.07 -15.92
CA LEU A 234 -12.54 17.16 -15.13
C LEU A 234 -13.93 16.81 -14.62
N GLU A 235 -14.73 16.11 -15.43
CA GLU A 235 -16.07 15.67 -15.05
C GLU A 235 -16.01 14.79 -13.81
N ARG A 236 -15.00 13.91 -13.73
CA ARG A 236 -14.78 13.09 -12.54
C ARG A 236 -14.38 13.94 -11.33
N ALA A 237 -13.58 14.98 -11.54
CA ALA A 237 -13.19 15.90 -10.46
C ALA A 237 -14.37 16.69 -9.91
N LEU A 238 -15.33 17.07 -10.75
CA LEU A 238 -16.53 17.81 -10.35
C LEU A 238 -17.57 16.96 -9.59
N GLN A 239 -17.37 15.65 -9.49
CA GLN A 239 -18.23 14.73 -8.74
C GLN A 239 -17.81 14.56 -7.27
N LEU A 240 -16.63 15.04 -6.89
CA LEU A 240 -16.01 14.88 -5.57
C LEU A 240 -16.00 16.21 -4.81
#